data_AF-A0A933AJX1-F1
#
_entry.id   AF-A0A933AJX1-F1
#
_cell.length_a   1.000
_cell.length_b   1.000
_cell.length_c   1.000
_cell.angle_alpha   90.00
_cell.angle_beta   90.00
_cell.angle_gamma   90.00
#
_symmetry.space_group_name_H-M   'P 1'
#
loop_
_entity.id
_entity.type
_entity.pdbx_description
1 polymer ?
#
loop_
_entity_poly.entity_id
_entity_poly.type
_entity_poly.pdbx_seq_one_letter_code
_entity_poly.pdbx_strand_id
1 'polypeptide(L)'
;MPESIATQSSNALQKIADAYEGSPLVRGLVQLLMSPVPYGIGSAIDAALTSKIENMREERLRVFFKELAAGTRDLSEDTIQQEDFLHAYFATLKAAVNTRQKEKIGLFARLLSNAARMEQTGSETYEEFLRILEDLSLRELHILSILKRLEDAHPNLPKVMRDGELAETDLQRANRFWDDFEKAVESEVDIHPDELRAILNRLNRTGLYESIVGTYFDYGGGKGKLTPLFEQFTTWLQLQEEQSHKPSSTFQTKEWLVKLQRLAEEVARKWDSDKSATETVAEMRR
;
A
#
# COMPACT_ATOMS: atom_id res chain seq x y z
N MET A 1 4.07 30.08 27.08
CA MET A 1 3.04 29.20 26.50
C MET A 1 3.55 28.11 25.51
N PRO A 2 4.87 27.83 25.30
CA PRO A 2 5.29 26.65 24.52
C PRO A 2 5.38 25.34 25.34
N GLU A 3 5.42 25.42 26.67
CA GLU A 3 5.66 24.24 27.53
C GLU A 3 4.50 23.22 27.52
N SER A 4 3.25 23.67 27.41
CA SER A 4 2.06 22.78 27.50
C SER A 4 1.87 21.85 26.30
N ILE A 5 2.36 22.24 25.12
CA ILE A 5 2.18 21.46 23.87
C ILE A 5 3.23 20.36 23.77
N ALA A 6 4.46 20.65 24.18
CA ALA A 6 5.53 19.67 24.29
C ALA A 6 5.16 18.52 25.24
N THR A 7 4.43 18.81 26.33
CA THR A 7 4.02 17.79 27.32
C THR A 7 2.97 16.80 26.80
N GLN A 8 2.05 17.23 25.91
CA GLN A 8 1.00 16.35 25.39
C GLN A 8 1.48 15.44 24.25
N SER A 9 2.22 15.98 23.28
CA SER A 9 2.85 15.18 22.22
C SER A 9 3.87 14.16 22.78
N SER A 10 4.60 14.54 23.84
CA SER A 10 5.47 13.61 24.58
C SER A 10 4.70 12.44 25.24
N ASN A 11 3.46 12.67 25.68
CA ASN A 11 2.62 11.65 26.31
C ASN A 11 2.06 10.64 25.28
N ALA A 12 1.67 11.09 24.08
CA ALA A 12 1.19 10.21 23.01
C ALA A 12 2.29 9.26 22.48
N LEU A 13 3.49 9.79 22.21
CA LEU A 13 4.64 8.98 21.80
C LEU A 13 5.08 8.01 22.90
N GLN A 14 5.04 8.44 24.17
CA GLN A 14 5.31 7.54 25.30
C GLN A 14 4.33 6.38 25.33
N LYS A 15 3.02 6.62 25.19
CA LYS A 15 2.00 5.56 25.11
C LYS A 15 2.22 4.59 23.94
N ILE A 16 2.71 5.08 22.81
CA ILE A 16 3.07 4.23 21.67
C ILE A 16 4.31 3.40 22.03
N ALA A 17 5.36 4.00 22.58
CA ALA A 17 6.58 3.29 23.00
C ALA A 17 6.26 2.19 24.03
N ASP A 18 5.41 2.49 25.01
CA ASP A 18 4.96 1.55 26.04
C ASP A 18 4.13 0.40 25.42
N ALA A 19 3.38 0.65 24.34
CA ALA A 19 2.63 -0.42 23.66
C ALA A 19 3.55 -1.46 22.99
N TYR A 20 4.83 -1.12 22.77
CA TYR A 20 5.81 -1.98 22.11
C TYR A 20 6.96 -2.39 23.03
N GLU A 21 6.76 -2.50 24.36
CA GLU A 21 7.81 -3.00 25.26
C GLU A 21 8.35 -4.38 24.84
N GLY A 22 7.49 -5.23 24.26
CA GLY A 22 7.85 -6.54 23.73
C GLY A 22 8.62 -6.52 22.40
N SER A 23 8.85 -5.35 21.80
CA SER A 23 9.68 -5.15 20.60
C SER A 23 10.69 -4.02 20.86
N PRO A 24 11.86 -4.34 21.44
CA PRO A 24 12.90 -3.35 21.77
C PRO A 24 13.27 -2.48 20.57
N LEU A 25 13.25 -3.09 19.39
CA LEU A 25 13.48 -2.48 18.10
C LEU A 25 12.50 -1.34 17.81
N VAL A 26 11.20 -1.67 17.75
CA VAL A 26 10.15 -0.69 17.45
C VAL A 26 10.10 0.38 18.53
N ARG A 27 10.32 0.00 19.79
CA ARG A 27 10.46 0.95 20.90
C ARG A 27 11.61 1.94 20.66
N GLY A 28 12.78 1.47 20.23
CA GLY A 28 13.92 2.32 19.87
C GLY A 28 13.59 3.31 18.74
N LEU A 29 12.92 2.84 17.69
CA LEU A 29 12.48 3.71 16.58
C LEU A 29 11.48 4.80 17.03
N VAL A 30 10.54 4.45 17.92
CA VAL A 30 9.61 5.42 18.51
C VAL A 30 10.37 6.43 19.38
N GLN A 31 11.35 5.98 20.16
CA GLN A 31 12.18 6.86 21.00
C GLN A 31 13.03 7.84 20.18
N LEU A 32 13.49 7.46 18.98
CA LEU A 32 14.17 8.39 18.07
C LEU A 32 13.28 9.58 17.68
N LEU A 33 11.95 9.41 17.64
CA LEU A 33 11.00 10.50 17.39
C LEU A 33 10.83 11.44 18.58
N MET A 34 11.18 11.00 19.79
CA MET A 34 11.16 11.81 21.00
C MET A 34 12.45 12.62 21.16
N SER A 35 13.51 12.25 20.44
CA SER A 35 14.76 13.00 20.40
C SER A 35 14.51 14.37 19.75
N PRO A 36 15.12 15.48 20.25
CA PRO A 36 14.92 16.83 19.71
C PRO A 36 15.47 17.05 18.29
N VAL A 37 15.69 15.98 17.52
CA VAL A 37 16.24 16.03 16.16
C VAL A 37 15.17 16.56 15.19
N PRO A 38 15.48 17.58 14.38
CA PRO A 38 14.51 18.28 13.54
C PRO A 38 14.23 17.51 12.24
N TYR A 39 13.63 16.31 12.30
CA TYR A 39 13.19 15.58 11.10
C TYR A 39 11.81 16.04 10.57
N GLY A 40 11.39 17.28 10.87
CA GLY A 40 10.24 17.91 10.22
C GLY A 40 8.86 17.33 10.57
N ILE A 41 8.76 16.37 11.50
CA ILE A 41 7.47 15.82 11.96
C ILE A 41 6.76 16.82 12.89
N GLY A 42 7.45 17.86 13.39
CA GLY A 42 6.94 18.79 14.41
C GLY A 42 6.75 20.26 14.04
N SER A 43 7.08 20.74 12.84
CA SER A 43 7.07 22.20 12.60
C SER A 43 5.70 22.73 12.13
N ALA A 44 5.09 23.52 13.01
CA ALA A 44 4.01 24.49 12.79
C ALA A 44 2.57 23.95 12.68
N ILE A 45 1.85 23.91 13.81
CA ILE A 45 0.39 23.93 13.84
C ILE A 45 -0.10 24.90 14.93
N ASP A 46 -1.00 25.82 14.54
CA ASP A 46 -1.70 26.78 15.39
C ASP A 46 -2.39 26.12 16.59
N ALA A 47 -2.26 26.77 17.76
CA ALA A 47 -2.60 26.26 19.10
C ALA A 47 -4.07 25.86 19.32
N ALA A 48 -4.98 26.14 18.38
CA ALA A 48 -6.41 25.80 18.48
C ALA A 48 -6.79 24.50 17.74
N LEU A 49 -5.94 24.00 16.83
CA LEU A 49 -6.19 22.81 16.01
C LEU A 49 -5.38 21.58 16.46
N THR A 50 -4.66 21.72 17.57
CA THR A 50 -3.56 20.83 17.98
C THR A 50 -4.07 19.43 18.34
N SER A 51 -5.08 19.29 19.19
CA SER A 51 -5.49 17.96 19.68
C SER A 51 -6.10 17.04 18.61
N LYS A 52 -6.84 17.59 17.63
CA LYS A 52 -7.37 16.76 16.53
C LYS A 52 -6.27 16.29 15.59
N ILE A 53 -5.32 17.16 15.26
CA ILE A 53 -4.20 16.78 14.40
C ILE A 53 -3.26 15.82 15.12
N GLU A 54 -3.01 16.03 16.41
CA GLU A 54 -2.26 15.10 17.25
C GLU A 54 -2.92 13.73 17.30
N ASN A 55 -4.23 13.64 17.54
CA ASN A 55 -4.96 12.36 17.53
C ASN A 55 -4.88 11.67 16.15
N MET A 56 -5.00 12.42 15.06
CA MET A 56 -4.84 11.85 13.71
C MET A 56 -3.44 11.31 13.49
N ARG A 57 -2.40 12.04 13.91
CA ARG A 57 -1.00 11.61 13.78
C ARG A 57 -0.73 10.41 14.68
N GLU A 58 -1.21 10.41 15.91
CA GLU A 58 -1.07 9.29 16.85
C GLU A 58 -1.68 8.02 16.24
N GLU A 59 -2.89 8.10 15.68
CA GLU A 59 -3.54 6.96 15.04
C GLU A 59 -2.72 6.44 13.85
N ARG A 60 -2.18 7.33 13.02
CA ARG A 60 -1.33 6.96 11.88
C ARG A 60 -0.04 6.27 12.33
N LEU A 61 0.61 6.81 13.37
CA LEU A 61 1.80 6.21 13.97
C LEU A 61 1.48 4.84 14.57
N ARG A 62 0.34 4.69 15.27
CA ARG A 62 -0.10 3.40 15.81
C ARG A 62 -0.25 2.35 14.72
N VAL A 63 -0.90 2.69 13.60
CA VAL A 63 -1.04 1.77 12.44
C VAL A 63 0.32 1.43 11.86
N PHE A 64 1.17 2.43 11.62
CA PHE A 64 2.50 2.24 11.06
C PHE A 64 3.36 1.31 11.92
N PHE A 65 3.51 1.61 13.21
CA PHE A 65 4.34 0.82 14.11
C PHE A 65 3.75 -0.56 14.39
N LYS A 66 2.42 -0.73 14.33
CA LYS A 66 1.80 -2.05 14.46
C LYS A 66 2.22 -2.95 13.32
N GLU A 67 2.16 -2.44 12.10
CA GLU A 67 2.53 -3.20 10.91
C GLU A 67 4.05 -3.41 10.84
N LEU A 68 4.85 -2.40 11.23
CA LEU A 68 6.29 -2.50 11.32
C LEU A 68 6.70 -3.59 12.33
N ALA A 69 6.11 -3.61 13.52
CA ALA A 69 6.39 -4.63 14.54
C ALA A 69 6.09 -6.06 14.07
N ALA A 70 5.12 -6.23 13.16
CA ALA A 70 4.84 -7.53 12.54
C ALA A 70 5.93 -7.93 11.55
N GLY A 71 6.47 -6.97 10.78
CA GLY A 71 7.47 -7.19 9.73
C GLY A 71 8.93 -7.20 10.19
N THR A 72 9.26 -6.61 11.34
CA THR A 72 10.65 -6.43 11.80
C THR A 72 11.12 -7.43 12.85
N ARG A 73 10.43 -8.57 13.01
CA ARG A 73 10.77 -9.57 14.04
C ARG A 73 12.19 -10.13 13.92
N ASP A 74 12.74 -10.12 12.70
CA ASP A 74 14.04 -10.69 12.37
C ASP A 74 15.12 -9.63 12.08
N LEU A 75 14.81 -8.34 12.27
CA LEU A 75 15.80 -7.27 12.04
C LEU A 75 16.76 -7.17 13.23
N SER A 76 18.05 -7.00 12.93
CA SER A 76 19.09 -6.79 13.94
C SER A 76 19.13 -5.32 14.40
N GLU A 77 19.68 -5.09 15.59
CA GLU A 77 19.92 -3.74 16.11
C GLU A 77 20.93 -2.97 15.25
N ASP A 78 21.92 -3.67 14.69
CA ASP A 78 22.94 -3.10 13.81
C ASP A 78 22.34 -2.50 12.54
N THR A 79 21.34 -3.15 11.94
CA THR A 79 20.66 -2.65 10.73
C THR A 79 20.03 -1.28 10.95
N ILE A 80 19.55 -0.98 12.17
CA ILE A 80 18.84 0.28 12.45
C ILE A 80 19.78 1.44 12.69
N GLN A 81 20.99 1.16 13.15
CA GLN A 81 21.99 2.19 13.34
C GLN A 81 22.67 2.60 12.02
N GLN A 82 22.40 1.88 10.93
CA GLN A 82 22.88 2.26 9.60
C GLN A 82 22.21 3.56 9.13
N GLU A 83 23.02 4.46 8.57
CA GLU A 83 22.57 5.75 8.03
C GLU A 83 21.47 5.57 6.98
N ASP A 84 21.68 4.63 6.05
CA ASP A 84 20.72 4.31 4.98
C ASP A 84 19.36 3.85 5.53
N PHE A 85 19.36 3.03 6.59
CA PHE A 85 18.14 2.62 7.25
C PHE A 85 17.43 3.80 7.90
N LEU A 86 18.15 4.66 8.62
CA LEU A 86 17.57 5.84 9.28
C LEU A 86 16.97 6.79 8.25
N HIS A 87 17.67 7.02 7.13
CA HIS A 87 17.14 7.83 6.03
C HIS A 87 15.83 7.25 5.49
N ALA A 88 15.85 5.96 5.15
CA ALA A 88 14.69 5.22 4.67
C ALA A 88 13.52 5.25 5.65
N TYR A 89 13.80 5.10 6.94
CA TYR A 89 12.83 5.17 8.03
C TYR A 89 12.16 6.54 8.11
N PHE A 90 12.93 7.63 8.12
CA PHE A 90 12.35 8.98 8.22
C PHE A 90 11.55 9.36 6.98
N ALA A 91 12.02 9.00 5.77
CA ALA A 91 11.29 9.23 4.53
C ALA A 91 9.93 8.51 4.54
N THR A 92 9.92 7.23 4.87
CA THR A 92 8.70 6.41 4.90
C THR A 92 7.75 6.82 6.03
N LEU A 93 8.28 7.15 7.21
CA LEU A 93 7.48 7.65 8.31
C LEU A 93 6.78 8.95 7.94
N LYS A 94 7.48 9.86 7.26
CA LYS A 94 6.89 11.11 6.76
C LYS A 94 5.75 10.84 5.78
N ALA A 95 5.92 9.89 4.85
CA ALA A 95 4.86 9.47 3.92
C ALA A 95 3.65 8.89 4.67
N ALA A 96 3.89 8.01 5.64
CA ALA A 96 2.86 7.38 6.47
C ALA A 96 2.06 8.39 7.30
N VAL A 97 2.74 9.30 8.02
CA VAL A 97 2.09 10.29 8.89
C VAL A 97 1.27 11.32 8.09
N ASN A 98 1.62 11.56 6.82
CA ASN A 98 0.85 12.44 5.94
C ASN A 98 -0.29 11.73 5.19
N THR A 99 -0.41 10.41 5.32
CA THR A 99 -1.43 9.61 4.64
C THR A 99 -2.67 9.42 5.51
N ARG A 100 -3.87 9.58 4.94
CA ARG A 100 -5.14 9.38 5.67
C ARG A 100 -5.55 7.90 5.75
N GLN A 101 -5.26 7.13 4.72
CA GLN A 101 -5.75 5.77 4.51
C GLN A 101 -4.88 4.76 5.29
N LYS A 102 -5.46 4.01 6.22
CA LYS A 102 -4.72 3.13 7.15
C LYS A 102 -4.06 1.96 6.43
N GLU A 103 -4.72 1.46 5.39
CA GLU A 103 -4.26 0.36 4.55
C GLU A 103 -2.96 0.75 3.84
N LYS A 104 -2.92 1.97 3.28
CA LYS A 104 -1.73 2.53 2.63
C LYS A 104 -0.59 2.79 3.63
N ILE A 105 -0.91 3.19 4.86
CA ILE A 105 0.07 3.27 5.96
C ILE A 105 0.72 1.91 6.25
N GLY A 106 -0.07 0.84 6.24
CA GLY A 106 0.45 -0.52 6.37
C GLY A 106 1.42 -0.88 5.23
N LEU A 107 1.10 -0.50 3.99
CA LEU A 107 1.99 -0.74 2.84
C LEU A 107 3.34 -0.01 2.99
N PHE A 108 3.36 1.22 3.52
CA PHE A 108 4.61 1.93 3.82
C PHE A 108 5.47 1.16 4.85
N ALA A 109 4.86 0.65 5.92
CA ALA A 109 5.58 -0.12 6.92
C ALA A 109 6.15 -1.43 6.36
N ARG A 110 5.40 -2.12 5.48
CA ARG A 110 5.87 -3.33 4.79
C ARG A 110 7.04 -3.03 3.87
N LEU A 111 6.94 -1.96 3.07
CA LEU A 111 8.01 -1.53 2.17
C LEU A 111 9.33 -1.34 2.94
N LEU A 112 9.31 -0.60 4.05
CA LEU A 112 10.49 -0.40 4.90
C LEU A 112 10.98 -1.72 5.52
N SER A 113 10.08 -2.54 6.06
CA SER A 113 10.44 -3.82 6.69
C SER A 113 11.14 -4.76 5.69
N ASN A 114 10.70 -4.75 4.43
CA ASN A 114 11.25 -5.59 3.38
C ASN A 114 12.57 -5.07 2.87
N ALA A 115 12.67 -3.76 2.64
CA ALA A 115 13.92 -3.12 2.29
C ALA A 115 15.00 -3.43 3.34
N ALA A 116 14.65 -3.36 4.64
CA ALA A 116 15.56 -3.68 5.72
C ALA A 116 15.98 -5.16 5.74
N ARG A 117 15.03 -6.08 5.54
CA ARG A 117 15.33 -7.53 5.47
C ARG A 117 16.19 -7.93 4.28
N MET A 118 16.05 -7.20 3.17
CA MET A 118 16.84 -7.41 1.96
C MET A 118 18.18 -6.65 1.99
N GLU A 119 18.45 -5.87 3.04
CA GLU A 119 19.61 -4.97 3.12
C GLU A 119 19.65 -3.95 1.95
N GLN A 120 18.48 -3.46 1.54
CA GLN A 120 18.28 -2.55 0.39
C GLN A 120 17.71 -1.19 0.78
N THR A 121 17.74 -0.79 2.05
CA THR A 121 17.20 0.51 2.49
C THR A 121 17.89 1.72 1.87
N GLY A 122 19.16 1.60 1.48
CA GLY A 122 19.92 2.64 0.78
C GLY A 122 19.85 2.56 -0.76
N SER A 123 19.04 1.66 -1.32
CA SER A 123 18.96 1.49 -2.77
C SER A 123 18.12 2.58 -3.44
N GLU A 124 18.50 2.97 -4.66
CA GLU A 124 17.66 3.85 -5.50
C GLU A 124 16.28 3.23 -5.74
N THR A 125 16.21 1.90 -5.90
CA THR A 125 14.96 1.14 -6.07
C THR A 125 14.00 1.35 -4.89
N TYR A 126 14.50 1.39 -3.66
CA TYR A 126 13.66 1.67 -2.49
C TYR A 126 13.03 3.06 -2.59
N GLU A 127 13.81 4.09 -2.94
CA GLU A 127 13.29 5.45 -3.09
C GLU A 127 12.27 5.55 -4.23
N GLU A 128 12.52 4.89 -5.35
CA GLU A 128 11.59 4.83 -6.47
C GLU A 128 10.27 4.17 -6.06
N PHE A 129 10.32 3.04 -5.36
CA PHE A 129 9.13 2.36 -4.87
C PHE A 129 8.38 3.14 -3.81
N LEU A 130 9.09 3.86 -2.93
CA LEU A 130 8.45 4.77 -1.98
C LEU A 130 7.69 5.87 -2.72
N ARG A 131 8.30 6.49 -3.73
CA ARG A 131 7.65 7.54 -4.55
C ARG A 131 6.45 7.01 -5.32
N ILE A 132 6.56 5.82 -5.92
CA ILE A 132 5.44 5.15 -6.61
C ILE A 132 4.31 4.89 -5.62
N LEU A 133 4.61 4.34 -4.44
CA LEU A 133 3.58 4.09 -3.43
C LEU A 133 2.95 5.39 -2.94
N GLU A 134 3.71 6.47 -2.76
CA GLU A 134 3.17 7.79 -2.41
C GLU A 134 2.18 8.32 -3.46
N ASP A 135 2.50 8.20 -4.74
CA ASP A 135 1.67 8.70 -5.85
C ASP A 135 0.38 7.89 -6.05
N LEU A 136 0.44 6.56 -5.86
CA LEU A 136 -0.70 5.68 -6.11
C LEU A 136 -1.81 5.82 -5.07
N SER A 137 -3.05 5.98 -5.54
CA SER A 137 -4.23 5.81 -4.69
C SER A 137 -4.51 4.33 -4.39
N LEU A 138 -5.26 4.05 -3.31
CA LEU A 138 -5.73 2.69 -3.05
C LEU A 138 -6.63 2.15 -4.17
N ARG A 139 -7.39 3.02 -4.86
CA ARG A 139 -8.20 2.63 -6.02
C ARG A 139 -7.32 2.13 -7.16
N GLU A 140 -6.22 2.81 -7.46
CA GLU A 140 -5.25 2.36 -8.45
C GLU A 140 -4.56 1.06 -8.09
N LEU A 141 -4.14 0.91 -6.83
CA LEU A 141 -3.58 -0.35 -6.34
C LEU A 141 -4.58 -1.49 -6.51
N HIS A 142 -5.88 -1.24 -6.28
CA HIS A 142 -6.94 -2.22 -6.50
C HIS A 142 -7.10 -2.54 -8.00
N ILE A 143 -7.11 -1.54 -8.89
CA ILE A 143 -7.15 -1.76 -10.36
C ILE A 143 -5.98 -2.65 -10.81
N LEU A 144 -4.75 -2.33 -10.39
CA LEU A 144 -3.57 -3.13 -10.72
C LEU A 144 -3.70 -4.57 -10.20
N SER A 145 -4.29 -4.74 -9.02
CA SER A 145 -4.51 -6.07 -8.44
C SER A 145 -5.58 -6.90 -9.16
N ILE A 146 -6.65 -6.25 -9.66
CA ILE A 146 -7.65 -6.90 -10.52
C ILE A 146 -6.98 -7.36 -11.82
N LEU A 147 -6.17 -6.50 -12.43
CA LEU A 147 -5.43 -6.83 -13.63
C LEU A 147 -4.49 -8.02 -13.38
N LYS A 148 -3.72 -8.01 -12.30
CA LYS A 148 -2.83 -9.12 -11.90
C LYS A 148 -3.57 -10.44 -11.80
N ARG A 149 -4.72 -10.45 -11.09
CA ARG A 149 -5.55 -11.63 -10.93
C ARG A 149 -6.00 -12.22 -12.28
N LEU A 150 -6.43 -11.37 -13.20
CA LEU A 150 -6.89 -11.80 -14.52
C LEU A 150 -5.73 -12.25 -15.40
N GLU A 151 -4.60 -11.56 -15.31
CA GLU A 151 -3.36 -11.93 -15.96
C GLU A 151 -2.84 -13.31 -15.52
N ASP A 152 -2.88 -13.61 -14.23
CA ASP A 152 -2.50 -14.92 -13.67
C ASP A 152 -3.45 -16.04 -14.09
N ALA A 153 -4.75 -15.73 -14.17
CA ALA A 153 -5.76 -16.68 -14.63
C ALA A 153 -5.68 -16.98 -16.13
N HIS A 154 -5.02 -16.10 -16.90
CA HIS A 154 -4.89 -16.21 -18.35
C HIS A 154 -3.41 -16.15 -18.77
N PRO A 155 -2.58 -17.16 -18.44
CA PRO A 155 -1.18 -17.18 -18.83
C PRO A 155 -1.02 -17.19 -20.36
N ASN A 156 0.14 -16.75 -20.86
CA ASN A 156 0.47 -16.77 -22.28
C ASN A 156 0.35 -18.21 -22.82
N LEU A 157 -0.43 -18.37 -23.89
CA LEU A 157 -0.56 -19.67 -24.55
C LEU A 157 0.59 -19.87 -25.56
N PRO A 158 1.20 -21.07 -25.60
CA PRO A 158 2.06 -21.44 -26.72
C PRO A 158 1.17 -21.57 -27.97
N LYS A 159 1.48 -20.87 -29.05
CA LYS A 159 0.87 -21.12 -30.35
C LYS A 159 1.67 -22.15 -31.09
N VAL A 160 1.02 -23.26 -31.40
CA VAL A 160 1.56 -24.25 -32.33
C VAL A 160 1.22 -23.79 -33.75
N MET A 161 2.19 -23.27 -34.49
CA MET A 161 2.11 -23.20 -35.95
C MET A 161 2.72 -24.48 -36.53
N ARG A 162 2.32 -24.81 -37.77
CA ARG A 162 2.70 -26.06 -38.46
C ARG A 162 4.22 -26.25 -38.61
N ASP A 163 5.03 -25.20 -38.40
CA ASP A 163 6.49 -25.18 -38.57
C ASP A 163 7.26 -24.48 -37.43
N GLY A 164 6.65 -24.28 -36.25
CA GLY A 164 7.33 -23.68 -35.08
C GLY A 164 6.39 -23.17 -33.99
N GLU A 165 6.88 -23.09 -32.76
CA GLU A 165 6.16 -22.50 -31.63
C GLU A 165 6.33 -20.98 -31.63
N LEU A 166 5.23 -20.22 -31.70
CA LEU A 166 5.22 -18.78 -31.46
C LEU A 166 4.42 -18.51 -30.19
N ALA A 167 4.85 -17.58 -29.35
CA ALA A 167 4.02 -17.17 -28.22
C ALA A 167 2.81 -16.34 -28.71
N GLU A 168 1.68 -16.46 -28.02
CA GLU A 168 0.58 -15.50 -28.11
C GLU A 168 1.09 -14.07 -27.85
N THR A 169 0.56 -13.08 -28.57
CA THR A 169 0.93 -11.67 -28.33
C THR A 169 0.20 -11.12 -27.10
N ASP A 170 0.78 -10.12 -26.43
CA ASP A 170 0.15 -9.49 -25.26
C ASP A 170 -1.26 -8.96 -25.55
N LEU A 171 -1.50 -8.44 -26.76
CA LEU A 171 -2.83 -7.98 -27.19
C LEU A 171 -3.84 -9.13 -27.25
N GLN A 172 -3.42 -10.27 -27.78
CA GLN A 172 -4.28 -11.45 -27.89
C GLN A 172 -4.63 -11.99 -26.51
N ARG A 173 -3.65 -12.05 -25.60
CA ARG A 173 -3.87 -12.40 -24.20
C ARG A 173 -4.83 -11.42 -23.53
N ALA A 174 -4.59 -10.11 -23.63
CA ALA A 174 -5.45 -9.09 -23.04
C ALA A 174 -6.90 -9.19 -23.56
N ASN A 175 -7.08 -9.45 -24.86
CA ASN A 175 -8.41 -9.64 -25.45
C ASN A 175 -9.21 -10.79 -24.84
N ARG A 176 -8.58 -11.78 -24.20
CA ARG A 176 -9.29 -12.90 -23.57
C ARG A 176 -10.04 -12.50 -22.29
N PHE A 177 -9.61 -11.44 -21.61
CA PHE A 177 -10.17 -11.08 -20.29
C PHE A 177 -10.49 -9.59 -20.13
N TRP A 178 -10.23 -8.74 -21.13
CA TRP A 178 -10.36 -7.29 -20.97
C TRP A 178 -11.78 -6.85 -20.60
N ASP A 179 -12.81 -7.46 -21.18
CA ASP A 179 -14.21 -7.14 -20.86
C ASP A 179 -14.54 -7.51 -19.40
N ASP A 180 -13.94 -8.59 -18.88
CA ASP A 180 -14.08 -9.01 -17.49
C ASP A 180 -13.29 -8.09 -16.56
N PHE A 181 -12.14 -7.57 -17.02
CA PHE A 181 -11.38 -6.54 -16.31
C PHE A 181 -12.18 -5.27 -16.15
N GLU A 182 -12.76 -4.73 -17.23
CA GLU A 182 -13.58 -3.51 -17.17
C GLU A 182 -14.79 -3.67 -16.25
N LYS A 183 -15.51 -4.80 -16.34
CA LYS A 183 -16.63 -5.12 -15.44
C LYS A 183 -16.20 -5.28 -13.98
N ALA A 184 -15.06 -5.91 -13.73
CA ALA A 184 -14.54 -6.07 -12.38
C ALA A 184 -14.12 -4.71 -11.79
N VAL A 185 -13.51 -3.84 -12.58
CA VAL A 185 -13.17 -2.48 -12.14
C VAL A 185 -14.42 -1.65 -11.84
N GLU A 186 -15.44 -1.73 -12.70
CA GLU A 186 -16.71 -1.03 -12.48
C GLU A 186 -17.41 -1.51 -11.18
N SER A 187 -17.49 -2.83 -10.98
CA SER A 187 -18.19 -3.40 -9.83
C SER A 187 -17.41 -3.36 -8.52
N GLU A 188 -16.08 -3.53 -8.54
CA GLU A 188 -15.25 -3.59 -7.33
C GLU A 188 -14.69 -2.23 -6.90
N VAL A 189 -14.47 -1.30 -7.84
CA VAL A 189 -13.78 -0.01 -7.59
C VAL A 189 -14.68 1.21 -7.85
N ASP A 190 -15.90 0.99 -8.36
CA ASP A 190 -16.87 2.04 -8.72
C ASP A 190 -16.24 3.05 -9.70
N ILE A 191 -15.67 2.54 -10.80
CA ILE A 191 -15.04 3.32 -11.87
C ILE A 191 -15.67 2.93 -13.20
N HIS A 192 -16.31 3.88 -13.85
CA HIS A 192 -16.88 3.67 -15.19
C HIS A 192 -15.76 3.42 -16.22
N PRO A 193 -15.98 2.57 -17.24
CA PRO A 193 -14.98 2.29 -18.28
C PRO A 193 -14.37 3.54 -18.95
N ASP A 194 -15.16 4.60 -19.11
CA ASP A 194 -14.68 5.88 -19.67
C ASP A 194 -13.61 6.56 -18.80
N GLU A 195 -13.74 6.46 -17.47
CA GLU A 195 -12.76 7.01 -16.51
C GLU A 195 -11.54 6.11 -16.37
N LEU A 196 -11.74 4.79 -16.48
CA LEU A 196 -10.69 3.80 -16.36
C LEU A 196 -9.51 4.10 -17.31
N ARG A 197 -9.79 4.50 -18.55
CA ARG A 197 -8.74 4.84 -19.53
C ARG A 197 -7.82 5.97 -19.04
N ALA A 198 -8.37 7.00 -18.39
CA ALA A 198 -7.56 8.09 -17.85
C ALA A 198 -6.69 7.62 -16.67
N ILE A 199 -7.21 6.72 -15.85
CA ILE A 199 -6.48 6.13 -14.73
C ILE A 199 -5.36 5.21 -15.24
N LEU A 200 -5.62 4.36 -16.23
CA LEU A 200 -4.60 3.51 -16.86
C LEU A 200 -3.49 4.35 -17.51
N ASN A 201 -3.81 5.49 -18.12
CA ASN A 201 -2.80 6.42 -18.63
C ASN A 201 -1.92 7.01 -17.52
N ARG A 202 -2.49 7.28 -16.34
CA ARG A 202 -1.71 7.71 -15.17
C ARG A 202 -0.82 6.58 -14.65
N LEU A 203 -1.36 5.38 -14.53
CA LEU A 203 -0.64 4.16 -14.14
C LEU A 203 0.51 3.82 -15.10
N ASN A 204 0.40 4.19 -16.38
CA ASN A 204 1.50 4.02 -17.33
C ASN A 204 2.74 4.86 -16.92
N ARG A 205 2.54 6.05 -16.34
CA ARG A 205 3.63 6.92 -15.88
C ARG A 205 4.37 6.41 -14.66
N THR A 206 3.77 5.51 -13.88
CA THR A 206 4.45 4.86 -12.75
C THR A 206 5.32 3.70 -13.18
N GLY A 207 5.20 3.27 -14.45
CA GLY A 207 5.91 2.11 -14.99
C GLY A 207 5.37 0.77 -14.50
N LEU A 208 4.32 0.72 -13.66
CA LEU A 208 3.70 -0.52 -13.20
C LEU A 208 2.74 -1.15 -14.23
N TYR A 209 2.28 -0.33 -15.17
CA TYR A 209 1.37 -0.72 -16.25
C TYR A 209 1.94 -0.23 -17.58
N GLU A 210 1.76 -1.00 -18.64
CA GLU A 210 2.18 -0.64 -19.99
C GLU A 210 0.99 -0.76 -20.93
N SER A 211 0.68 0.33 -21.64
CA SER A 211 -0.33 0.28 -22.71
C SER A 211 0.21 -0.42 -23.93
N ILE A 212 -0.57 -1.35 -24.47
CA ILE A 212 -0.22 -2.03 -25.72
C ILE A 212 -0.43 -1.06 -26.87
N VAL A 213 0.66 -0.78 -27.61
CA VAL A 213 0.69 0.10 -28.77
C VAL A 213 0.98 -0.70 -30.04
N GLY A 214 0.38 -0.29 -31.16
CA GLY A 214 0.62 -0.90 -32.47
C GLY A 214 -0.58 -0.79 -33.41
N THR A 215 -0.29 -0.88 -34.71
CA THR A 215 -1.32 -0.88 -35.77
C THR A 215 -1.89 -2.28 -35.91
N TYR A 216 -2.82 -2.65 -35.04
CA TYR A 216 -3.55 -3.90 -35.14
C TYR A 216 -4.92 -3.65 -35.80
N PHE A 217 -5.32 -4.54 -36.70
CA PHE A 217 -6.65 -4.50 -37.32
C PHE A 217 -7.72 -4.56 -36.22
N ASP A 218 -8.69 -3.64 -36.26
CA ASP A 218 -9.78 -3.45 -35.27
C ASP A 218 -9.38 -3.12 -33.83
N TYR A 219 -8.14 -2.69 -33.57
CA TYR A 219 -7.71 -2.27 -32.23
C TYR A 219 -7.92 -0.76 -31.99
N GLY A 220 -8.90 -0.42 -31.15
CA GLY A 220 -9.20 0.97 -30.74
C GLY A 220 -8.26 1.57 -29.67
N GLY A 221 -7.21 0.85 -29.27
CA GLY A 221 -6.34 1.23 -28.17
C GLY A 221 -6.97 1.00 -26.79
N GLY A 222 -6.22 1.34 -25.73
CA GLY A 222 -6.72 1.36 -24.35
C GLY A 222 -6.44 0.10 -23.53
N LYS A 223 -5.95 -0.97 -24.16
CA LYS A 223 -5.55 -2.21 -23.46
C LYS A 223 -4.08 -2.16 -23.04
N GLY A 224 -3.73 -2.95 -22.06
CA GLY A 224 -2.36 -3.03 -21.57
C GLY A 224 -2.09 -4.24 -20.71
N LYS A 225 -0.91 -4.25 -20.09
CA LYS A 225 -0.42 -5.31 -19.23
C LYS A 225 0.35 -4.75 -18.04
N LEU A 226 0.52 -5.57 -17.01
CA LEU A 226 1.46 -5.29 -15.94
C LEU A 226 2.91 -5.49 -16.41
N THR A 227 3.81 -4.72 -15.82
CA THR A 227 5.23 -4.76 -16.18
C THR A 227 6.02 -5.61 -15.18
N PRO A 228 7.26 -6.01 -15.50
CA PRO A 228 8.16 -6.62 -14.52
C PRO A 228 8.41 -5.73 -13.29
N LEU A 229 8.30 -4.40 -13.44
CA LEU A 229 8.42 -3.46 -12.32
C LEU A 229 7.28 -3.66 -11.30
N PHE A 230 6.07 -3.97 -11.77
CA PHE A 230 4.96 -4.31 -10.88
C PHE A 230 5.22 -5.57 -10.06
N GLU A 231 5.78 -6.62 -10.65
CA GLU A 231 6.14 -7.83 -9.91
C GLU A 231 7.18 -7.56 -8.82
N GLN A 232 8.19 -6.74 -9.14
CA GLN A 232 9.18 -6.31 -8.15
C GLN A 232 8.53 -5.47 -7.04
N PHE A 233 7.73 -4.47 -7.42
CA PHE A 233 7.03 -3.59 -6.48
C PHE A 233 6.14 -4.38 -5.52
N THR A 234 5.35 -5.34 -6.02
CA THR A 234 4.48 -6.17 -5.16
C THR A 234 5.26 -7.14 -4.26
N THR A 235 6.42 -7.61 -4.71
CA THR A 235 7.36 -8.40 -3.88
C THR A 235 7.88 -7.56 -2.71
N TRP A 236 8.28 -6.32 -2.97
CA TRP A 236 8.75 -5.38 -1.95
C TRP A 236 7.65 -4.96 -0.96
N LEU A 237 6.38 -5.07 -1.35
CA LEU A 237 5.25 -4.88 -0.44
C LEU A 237 4.83 -6.17 0.28
N GLN A 238 5.49 -7.31 -0.01
CA GLN A 238 5.11 -8.64 0.48
C GLN A 238 3.62 -8.94 0.28
N LEU A 239 3.09 -8.60 -0.89
CA LEU A 239 1.72 -8.95 -1.24
C LEU A 239 1.55 -10.45 -1.57
N GLN A 240 2.64 -11.22 -1.56
CA GLN A 240 2.68 -12.59 -2.08
C GLN A 240 2.68 -13.72 -1.03
N GLU A 241 2.84 -13.49 0.29
CA GLU A 241 2.99 -14.62 1.24
C GLU A 241 2.32 -14.45 2.62
N GLU A 242 1.14 -15.05 2.78
CA GLU A 242 0.79 -15.88 3.96
C GLU A 242 0.65 -17.34 3.47
N GLN A 243 1.69 -17.88 2.82
CA GLN A 243 1.66 -19.24 2.26
C GLN A 243 3.05 -19.91 2.38
N SER A 244 3.51 -20.15 3.60
CA SER A 244 4.64 -21.07 3.84
C SER A 244 4.24 -22.23 4.75
N HIS A 245 3.27 -23.06 4.30
CA HIS A 245 3.24 -24.49 4.63
C HIS A 245 2.46 -25.34 3.59
N LYS A 246 3.24 -25.93 2.67
CA LYS A 246 2.99 -27.03 1.70
C LYS A 246 2.15 -26.78 0.43
N PRO A 247 2.58 -27.35 -0.72
CA PRO A 247 1.92 -27.19 -2.00
C PRO A 247 0.89 -28.29 -2.26
N SER A 248 -0.31 -27.92 -2.72
CA SER A 248 -1.14 -28.78 -3.57
C SER A 248 -2.10 -27.93 -4.40
N SER A 249 -2.24 -28.34 -5.64
CA SER A 249 -2.91 -27.70 -6.77
C SER A 249 -4.31 -27.12 -6.49
N THR A 250 -4.56 -25.98 -7.14
CA THR A 250 -5.89 -25.45 -7.57
C THR A 250 -6.60 -24.45 -6.65
N PHE A 251 -6.09 -24.07 -5.48
CA PHE A 251 -6.87 -23.19 -4.58
C PHE A 251 -6.00 -22.26 -3.72
N GLN A 252 -5.45 -21.18 -4.30
CA GLN A 252 -4.78 -20.14 -3.48
C GLN A 252 -5.03 -18.67 -3.87
N THR A 253 -5.70 -18.37 -4.98
CA THR A 253 -6.07 -16.98 -5.34
C THR A 253 -7.39 -16.49 -4.73
N LYS A 254 -8.23 -17.39 -4.18
CA LYS A 254 -9.52 -17.02 -3.57
C LYS A 254 -9.39 -16.44 -2.16
N GLU A 255 -8.33 -16.77 -1.42
CA GLU A 255 -8.22 -16.40 0.00
C GLU A 255 -7.86 -14.92 0.20
N TRP A 256 -7.04 -14.35 -0.69
CA TRP A 256 -6.69 -12.93 -0.69
C TRP A 256 -7.89 -12.04 -1.04
N LEU A 257 -8.70 -12.44 -2.02
CA LEU A 257 -9.97 -11.77 -2.35
C LEU A 257 -10.94 -11.82 -1.18
N VAL A 258 -11.07 -12.98 -0.53
CA VAL A 258 -11.93 -13.11 0.67
C VAL A 258 -11.40 -12.24 1.80
N LYS A 259 -10.09 -12.14 2.02
CA LYS A 259 -9.53 -11.26 3.07
C LYS A 259 -9.72 -9.79 2.75
N LEU A 260 -9.45 -9.34 1.53
CA LEU A 260 -9.68 -7.94 1.12
C LEU A 260 -11.15 -7.56 1.10
N GLN A 261 -12.01 -8.43 0.58
CA GLN A 261 -13.46 -8.21 0.54
C GLN A 261 -14.05 -8.23 1.95
N ARG A 262 -13.59 -9.13 2.83
CA ARG A 262 -14.01 -9.16 4.24
C ARG A 262 -13.50 -7.94 5.01
N LEU A 263 -12.28 -7.46 4.73
CA LEU A 263 -11.76 -6.20 5.25
C LEU A 263 -12.59 -5.00 4.75
N ALA A 264 -12.93 -4.96 3.46
CA ALA A 264 -13.78 -3.91 2.89
C ALA A 264 -15.19 -3.92 3.49
N GLU A 265 -15.79 -5.10 3.67
CA GLU A 265 -17.13 -5.29 4.28
C GLU A 265 -17.15 -4.98 5.79
N GLU A 266 -16.07 -5.27 6.52
CA GLU A 266 -15.92 -4.89 7.93
C GLU A 266 -15.73 -3.37 8.09
N VAL A 267 -14.96 -2.75 7.19
CA VAL A 267 -14.76 -1.30 7.16
C VAL A 267 -16.07 -0.57 6.81
N ALA A 268 -16.82 -1.06 5.83
CA ALA A 268 -18.13 -0.50 5.45
C ALA A 268 -19.15 -0.60 6.61
N ARG A 269 -19.26 -1.77 7.26
CA ARG A 269 -20.15 -1.97 8.42
C ARG A 269 -19.77 -1.06 9.60
N LYS A 270 -18.48 -0.87 9.84
CA LYS A 270 -18.01 -0.01 10.93
C LYS A 270 -18.31 1.47 10.64
N TRP A 271 -18.14 1.89 9.39
CA TRP A 271 -18.48 3.23 8.92
C TRP A 271 -19.97 3.55 9.07
N ASP A 272 -20.86 2.62 8.71
CA ASP A 272 -22.31 2.79 8.89
C ASP A 272 -22.72 2.79 10.37
N SER A 273 -22.06 1.99 11.21
CA SER A 273 -22.32 1.98 12.65
C SER A 273 -21.95 3.32 13.31
N ASP A 274 -20.81 3.90 12.92
CA ASP A 274 -20.33 5.19 13.44
C ASP A 274 -21.19 6.37 12.93
N LYS A 275 -21.73 6.26 11.71
CA LYS A 275 -22.66 7.24 11.14
C LYS A 275 -24.04 7.21 11.83
N SER A 276 -24.59 6.02 12.11
CA SER A 276 -25.86 5.92 12.86
C SER A 276 -25.71 6.40 14.32
N ALA A 277 -24.56 6.14 14.94
CA ALA A 277 -24.27 6.62 16.30
C ALA A 277 -24.16 8.14 16.37
N THR A 278 -23.60 8.78 15.34
CA THR A 278 -23.49 10.24 15.27
C THR A 278 -24.82 10.93 14.93
N GLU A 279 -25.68 10.30 14.13
CA GLU A 279 -27.04 10.78 13.84
C GLU A 279 -27.97 10.65 15.07
N THR A 280 -27.89 9.54 15.80
CA THR A 280 -28.68 9.34 17.04
C THR A 280 -28.31 10.36 18.13
N VAL A 281 -27.03 10.72 18.25
CA VAL A 281 -26.55 11.74 19.20
C VAL A 281 -26.96 13.17 18.75
N ALA A 282 -27.14 13.39 17.44
CA ALA A 282 -27.62 14.67 16.91
C ALA A 282 -29.13 14.85 17.10
N GLU A 283 -29.93 13.77 17.03
CA GLU A 283 -31.37 13.80 17.33
C GLU A 283 -31.66 13.93 18.83
N MET A 284 -30.87 13.31 19.71
CA MET A 284 -31.01 13.48 21.16
C MET A 284 -30.62 14.88 21.67
N ARG A 285 -30.04 15.74 20.83
CA ARG A 285 -29.64 17.12 21.16
C ARG A 285 -30.56 18.19 20.56
N ARG A 286 -31.65 17.79 19.88
CA ARG A 286 -32.75 18.67 19.46
C ARG A 286 -33.94 18.48 20.38
#